data_AF-A0A937DYZ6-F1
#
_entry.id   AF-A0A937DYZ6-F1
#
_cell.length_a   1.000
_cell.length_b   1.000
_cell.length_c   1.000
_cell.angle_alpha   90.00
_cell.angle_beta   90.00
_cell.angle_gamma   90.00
#
_symmetry.space_group_name_H-M   'P 1'
#
loop_
_entity.id
_entity.type
_entity.pdbx_description
1 polymer ?
#
loop_
_entity_poly.entity_id
_entity_poly.type
_entity_poly.pdbx_seq_one_letter_code
_entity_poly.pdbx_strand_id
1 'polypeptide(L)' 'MSWIILIVAGLFEVGFAASLGKARETQGAEAALWWTSFVICLFLSMALLFRATRDLPMG' A
#
# COMPACT_ATOMS: atom_id res chain seq x y z
N MET A 1 1.98 8.63 -17.14
CA MET A 1 0.83 9.42 -16.63
C MET A 1 0.73 9.21 -15.12
N SER A 2 1.26 10.13 -14.33
CA SER A 2 1.31 9.99 -12.86
C SER A 2 -0.05 9.83 -12.17
N TRP A 3 -1.12 10.17 -12.88
CA TRP A 3 -2.49 9.79 -12.52
C TRP A 3 -2.74 8.27 -12.40
N ILE A 4 -2.13 7.45 -13.25
CA ILE A 4 -2.23 5.98 -13.17
C ILE A 4 -1.53 5.47 -11.91
N ILE A 5 -0.40 6.08 -11.56
CA ILE A 5 0.37 5.77 -10.34
C ILE A 5 -0.46 6.10 -9.10
N LEU A 6 -1.19 7.23 -9.10
CA LEU A 6 -2.11 7.60 -8.02
C LEU A 6 -3.28 6.62 -7.88
N ILE A 7 -3.90 6.21 -8.98
CA ILE A 7 -5.00 5.21 -8.94
C ILE A 7 -4.49 3.86 -8.42
N VAL A 8 -3.31 3.42 -8.87
CA VAL A 8 -2.69 2.18 -8.38
C VAL A 8 -2.32 2.28 -6.89
N ALA A 9 -1.80 3.43 -6.44
CA ALA A 9 -1.50 3.68 -5.02
C ALA A 9 -2.77 3.62 -4.15
N GLY A 10 -3.87 4.24 -4.60
CA GLY A 10 -5.17 4.17 -3.92
C GLY A 10 -5.77 2.76 -3.88
N LEU A 11 -5.56 1.94 -4.92
CA LEU A 11 -6.00 0.54 -4.91
C LEU A 11 -5.20 -0.30 -3.91
N PHE A 12 -3.91 0.00 -3.77
CA PHE A 12 -3.04 -0.61 -2.77
C PHE A 12 -3.45 -0.25 -1.34
N GLU A 13 -3.99 0.95 -1.14
CA GLU A 13 -4.55 1.39 0.14
C GLU A 13 -5.70 0.47 0.61
N VAL A 14 -6.59 0.10 -0.32
CA VAL A 14 -7.68 -0.85 -0.05
C VAL A 14 -7.15 -2.26 0.24
N GLY A 15 -6.13 -2.69 -0.52
CA GLY A 15 -5.49 -4.00 -0.34
C GLY A 15 -4.83 -4.16 1.04
N PHE A 16 -4.10 -3.15 1.52
CA PHE A 16 -3.52 -3.20 2.85
C PHE A 16 -4.57 -3.03 3.95
N ALA A 17 -5.61 -2.21 3.76
CA ALA A 17 -6.65 -2.02 4.76
C ALA A 17 -7.41 -3.33 5.02
N ALA A 18 -7.70 -4.08 3.96
CA ALA A 18 -8.23 -5.44 4.06
C ALA A 18 -7.22 -6.40 4.75
N SER A 19 -5.93 -6.22 4.47
CA SER A 19 -4.85 -7.00 5.09
C SER A 19 -4.77 -6.80 6.61
N LEU A 20 -4.94 -5.57 7.10
CA LEU A 20 -4.98 -5.26 8.54
C LEU A 20 -6.19 -5.89 9.24
N GLY A 21 -7.35 -5.89 8.59
CA GLY A 21 -8.55 -6.56 9.11
C GLY A 21 -8.30 -8.06 9.32
N LYS A 22 -7.70 -8.72 8.33
CA LYS A 22 -7.32 -10.14 8.40
C LYS A 22 -6.13 -10.42 9.32
N ALA A 23 -5.14 -9.54 9.40
CA ALA A 23 -4.01 -9.66 10.32
C ALA A 23 -4.43 -9.62 11.80
N ARG A 24 -5.52 -8.90 12.11
CA ARG A 24 -6.07 -8.78 13.46
C ARG A 24 -6.98 -9.95 13.84
N GLU A 25 -7.63 -10.55 12.85
CA GLU A 25 -8.50 -11.73 13.01
C GLU A 25 -7.68 -13.03 13.11
N THR A 26 -6.55 -13.12 12.42
CA THR A 26 -5.65 -14.28 12.43
C THR A 26 -4.60 -14.16 13.56
N GLN A 27 -4.23 -15.27 14.19
CA GLN A 27 -3.22 -15.33 15.26
C GLN A 27 -2.21 -16.44 14.98
N GLY A 28 -0.91 -16.14 15.10
CA GLY A 28 0.18 -17.07 14.80
C GLY A 28 0.93 -16.72 13.50
N ALA A 29 1.32 -17.74 12.72
CA ALA A 29 2.12 -17.58 11.51
C ALA A 29 1.39 -16.81 10.38
N GLU A 30 0.07 -16.93 10.31
CA GLU A 30 -0.75 -16.24 9.30
C GLU A 30 -0.75 -14.72 9.52
N ALA A 31 -0.79 -14.27 10.78
CA ALA A 31 -0.68 -12.85 11.12
C ALA A 31 0.66 -12.28 10.65
N ALA A 32 1.77 -13.01 10.83
CA ALA A 32 3.09 -12.57 10.38
C ALA A 32 3.17 -12.42 8.84
N LEU A 33 2.51 -13.31 8.09
CA LEU A 33 2.38 -13.20 6.63
C LEU A 33 1.59 -11.95 6.24
N TRP A 34 0.44 -11.69 6.89
CA TRP A 34 -0.36 -10.49 6.63
C TRP A 34 0.36 -9.19 7.02
N TRP A 35 1.12 -9.19 8.12
CA TRP A 35 1.96 -8.05 8.53
C TRP A 35 3.11 -7.79 7.54
N THR A 36 3.72 -8.84 6.99
CA THR A 36 4.77 -8.71 5.97
C THR A 36 4.20 -8.13 4.67
N SER A 37 3.03 -8.63 4.24
CA SER A 37 2.29 -8.06 3.11
C SER A 37 1.92 -6.60 3.34
N PHE A 38 1.49 -6.23 4.54
CA PHE A 38 1.19 -4.85 4.90
C PHE A 38 2.41 -3.93 4.75
N VAL A 39 3.58 -4.33 5.25
CA VAL A 39 4.81 -3.53 5.13
C VAL A 39 5.24 -3.36 3.68
N ILE A 40 5.20 -4.43 2.88
CA ILE A 40 5.49 -4.35 1.44
C ILE A 40 4.50 -3.42 0.74
N CYS A 41 3.22 -3.53 1.09
CA CYS A 41 2.14 -2.74 0.51
C CYS A 41 2.32 -1.25 0.80
N LEU A 42 2.61 -0.92 2.06
CA LEU A 42 2.90 0.42 2.53
C LEU A 42 4.14 1.01 1.83
N PHE A 43 5.21 0.24 1.72
CA PHE A 43 6.46 0.68 1.09
C PHE A 43 6.26 0.98 -0.40
N LEU A 44 5.55 0.11 -1.13
CA LEU A 44 5.21 0.34 -2.53
C LEU A 44 4.31 1.56 -2.70
N SER A 45 3.28 1.73 -1.84
CA SER A 45 2.37 2.89 -1.91
C SER A 45 3.14 4.21 -1.75
N MET A 46 3.99 4.30 -0.72
CA MET A 46 4.87 5.46 -0.50
C MET A 46 5.84 5.70 -1.67
N ALA A 47 6.43 4.65 -2.24
CA ALA A 47 7.35 4.75 -3.36
C ALA A 47 6.65 5.21 -4.66
N LEU A 48 5.47 4.67 -4.97
CA LEU A 48 4.64 5.11 -6.10
C LEU A 48 4.19 6.56 -5.89
N LEU A 49 3.71 6.92 -4.69
CA LEU A 49 3.33 8.29 -4.37
C LEU A 49 4.49 9.25 -4.62
N PHE A 50 5.67 8.96 -4.06
CA PHE A 50 6.88 9.75 -4.27
C PHE A 50 7.24 9.89 -5.76
N ARG A 51 7.06 8.83 -6.55
CA ARG A 51 7.27 8.88 -8.01
C ARG A 51 6.22 9.75 -8.71
N ALA A 52 4.95 9.68 -8.31
CA ALA A 52 3.90 10.55 -8.83
C ALA A 52 4.14 12.02 -8.46
N THR A 53 4.56 12.31 -7.23
CA THR A 53 4.84 13.67 -6.76
C THR A 53 6.03 14.32 -7.45
N ARG A 54 6.97 13.52 -7.98
CA ARG A 54 8.11 14.05 -8.77
C ARG A 54 7.72 14.47 -10.18
N ASP A 55 6.64 13.92 -10.71
CA ASP A 55 6.20 14.13 -12.10
C ASP A 55 4.98 15.07 -12.16
N LEU A 56 4.17 15.14 -11.09
CA LEU A 56 3.30 16.28 -10.87
C LEU A 56 4.15 17.46 -10.35
N PRO A 57 4.21 18.60 -11.07
CA PRO A 57 4.62 19.84 -10.43
C PRO A 57 3.57 20.15 -9.36
N MET A 58 3.85 19.75 -8.12
CA MET A 58 3.18 20.28 -6.94
C MET A 58 3.62 21.74 -6.88
N GLY A 59 2.77 22.60 -7.43
CA GLY A 59 2.93 24.06 -7.40
C GLY A 59 2.98 24.58 -5.98
#